data_AF-A0A397UEY2-F1
#
_entry.id   AF-A0A397UEY2-F1
#
_cell.length_a   1.000
_cell.length_b   1.000
_cell.length_c   1.000
_cell.angle_alpha   90.00
_cell.angle_beta   90.00
_cell.angle_gamma   90.00
#
_symmetry.space_group_name_H-M   'P 1'
#
loop_
_entity.id
_entity.type
_entity.pdbx_description
1 polymer ?
#
loop_
_entity_poly.entity_id
_entity_poly.type
_entity_poly.pdbx_seq_one_letter_code
_entity_poly.pdbx_strand_id
1 'polypeptide(L)'
;MIKEAKESQEKDEEYKSNTELLNWAQTYCCTFEKRIEEFKKHKDFNENDEGFKKLVELYQELKEATDKKDYPVIKKQLNKVEEMMKLVNELASKMPSQEKKDDEGYASGQDEDTLDVFFGAQL
;
A
#
# COMPACT_ATOMS: atom_id res chain seq x y z
N MET A 1 -36.42 32.54 -1.37
CA MET A 1 -35.28 32.98 -2.19
C MET A 1 -33.95 33.10 -1.43
N ILE A 2 -33.74 33.99 -0.44
CA ILE A 2 -32.43 34.08 0.26
C ILE A 2 -32.14 32.87 1.17
N LYS A 3 -33.17 32.25 1.76
CA LYS A 3 -33.00 31.05 2.62
C LYS A 3 -32.64 29.79 1.82
N GLU A 4 -33.30 29.56 0.69
CA GLU A 4 -33.06 28.37 -0.16
C GLU A 4 -31.67 28.38 -0.81
N ALA A 5 -31.16 29.57 -1.16
CA ALA A 5 -29.81 29.71 -1.70
C ALA A 5 -28.74 29.39 -0.65
N LYS A 6 -28.95 29.75 0.62
CA LYS A 6 -28.02 29.43 1.72
C LYS A 6 -28.05 27.94 2.09
N GLU A 7 -29.23 27.33 2.17
CA GLU A 7 -29.35 25.89 2.44
C GLU A 7 -28.79 25.02 1.32
N SER A 8 -28.87 25.48 0.05
CA SER A 8 -28.25 24.77 -1.08
C SER A 8 -26.73 24.89 -1.04
N GLN A 9 -26.20 26.04 -0.63
CA GLN A 9 -24.75 26.27 -0.53
C GLN A 9 -24.12 25.44 0.60
N GLU A 10 -24.78 25.33 1.77
CA GLU A 10 -24.32 24.50 2.88
C GLU A 10 -24.28 23.00 2.51
N LYS A 11 -25.28 22.52 1.75
CA LYS A 11 -25.32 21.14 1.26
C LYS A 11 -24.24 20.83 0.22
N ASP A 12 -23.96 21.77 -0.68
CA ASP A 12 -22.89 21.62 -1.68
C ASP A 12 -21.51 21.57 -1.02
N GLU A 13 -21.28 22.40 0.02
CA GLU A 13 -20.04 22.37 0.81
C GLU A 13 -19.87 21.06 1.59
N GLU A 14 -20.94 20.56 2.22
CA GLU A 14 -20.95 19.28 2.92
C GLU A 14 -20.67 18.11 1.96
N TYR A 15 -21.32 18.11 0.80
CA TYR A 15 -21.13 17.06 -0.22
C TYR A 15 -19.68 17.04 -0.74
N LYS A 16 -19.11 18.22 -1.00
CA LYS A 16 -17.72 18.35 -1.44
C LYS A 16 -16.76 17.84 -0.36
N SER A 17 -16.95 18.25 0.89
CA SER A 17 -16.12 17.82 2.01
C SER A 17 -16.19 16.30 2.23
N ASN A 18 -17.38 15.72 2.14
CA ASN A 18 -17.59 14.27 2.27
C ASN A 18 -16.92 13.49 1.12
N THR A 19 -16.96 14.02 -0.10
CA THR A 19 -16.28 13.44 -1.26
C THR A 19 -14.75 13.47 -1.10
N GLU A 20 -14.21 14.58 -0.61
CA GLU A 20 -12.77 14.71 -0.33
C GLU A 20 -12.32 13.73 0.77
N LEU A 21 -13.09 13.61 1.86
CA LEU A 21 -12.84 12.62 2.93
C LEU A 21 -12.81 11.20 2.39
N LEU A 22 -13.78 10.84 1.54
CA LEU A 22 -13.84 9.51 0.94
C LEU A 22 -12.64 9.24 0.02
N ASN A 23 -12.27 10.20 -0.82
CA ASN A 23 -11.11 10.07 -1.70
C ASN A 23 -9.81 9.87 -0.91
N TRP A 24 -9.63 10.60 0.19
CA TRP A 24 -8.47 10.44 1.07
C TRP A 24 -8.47 9.07 1.72
N ALA A 25 -9.61 8.64 2.28
CA ALA A 25 -9.74 7.33 2.91
C ALA A 25 -9.43 6.19 1.94
N GLN A 26 -9.95 6.25 0.70
CA GLN A 26 -9.65 5.29 -0.36
C GLN A 26 -8.16 5.24 -0.71
N THR A 27 -7.52 6.42 -0.80
CA THR A 27 -6.08 6.52 -1.08
C THR A 27 -5.25 5.85 0.02
N TYR A 28 -5.60 6.09 1.28
CA TYR A 28 -4.93 5.46 2.42
C TYR A 28 -5.21 3.96 2.50
N CYS A 29 -6.45 3.51 2.26
CA CYS A 29 -6.78 2.09 2.16
C CYS A 29 -5.90 1.37 1.14
N CYS A 30 -5.79 1.91 -0.09
CA CYS A 30 -4.94 1.34 -1.13
C CYS A 30 -3.46 1.31 -0.72
N THR A 31 -2.98 2.36 -0.04
CA THR A 31 -1.59 2.44 0.43
C THR A 31 -1.29 1.41 1.51
N PHE A 32 -2.13 1.32 2.54
CA PHE A 32 -1.92 0.37 3.65
C PHE A 32 -2.14 -1.08 3.23
N GLU A 33 -3.08 -1.35 2.33
CA GLU A 33 -3.29 -2.69 1.76
C GLU A 33 -2.00 -3.20 1.09
N LYS A 34 -1.37 -2.38 0.24
CA LYS A 34 -0.08 -2.71 -0.38
C LYS A 34 1.02 -2.95 0.65
N ARG A 35 1.14 -2.09 1.67
CA ARG A 35 2.16 -2.26 2.73
C ARG A 35 1.95 -3.54 3.54
N ILE A 36 0.71 -3.86 3.89
CA ILE A 36 0.37 -5.09 4.61
C ILE A 36 0.72 -6.32 3.75
N GLU A 37 0.43 -6.29 2.45
CA GLU A 37 0.84 -7.36 1.53
C GLU A 37 2.37 -7.48 1.39
N GLU A 38 3.09 -6.36 1.31
CA GLU A 38 4.55 -6.34 1.27
C GLU A 38 5.14 -7.00 2.52
N PHE A 39 4.63 -6.66 3.70
CA PHE A 39 5.06 -7.28 4.96
C PHE A 39 4.81 -8.78 4.96
N LYS A 40 3.62 -9.23 4.54
CA LYS A 40 3.29 -10.67 4.44
C LYS A 40 4.19 -11.45 3.49
N LYS A 41 4.75 -10.80 2.46
CA LYS A 41 5.67 -11.42 1.50
C LYS A 41 7.10 -11.52 2.03
N HIS A 42 7.43 -10.80 3.10
CA HIS A 42 8.78 -10.82 3.66
C HIS A 42 9.04 -12.13 4.40
N LYS A 43 10.15 -12.81 4.11
CA LYS A 43 10.47 -14.14 4.66
C LYS A 43 10.58 -14.17 6.20
N ASP A 44 11.05 -13.06 6.78
CA ASP A 44 11.28 -12.91 8.23
C ASP A 44 10.10 -12.22 8.94
N PHE A 45 8.95 -12.12 8.26
CA PHE A 45 7.79 -11.45 8.82
C PHE A 45 7.09 -12.32 9.87
N ASN A 46 6.72 -11.68 10.98
CA ASN A 46 5.95 -12.30 12.04
C ASN A 46 4.53 -11.72 12.09
N GLU A 47 3.55 -12.50 11.63
CA GLU A 47 2.12 -12.15 11.72
C GLU A 47 1.64 -11.95 13.16
N ASN A 48 2.37 -12.46 14.14
CA ASN A 48 2.04 -12.29 15.55
C ASN A 48 2.55 -11.00 16.17
N ASP A 49 3.32 -10.17 15.45
CA ASP A 49 3.76 -8.87 15.95
C ASP A 49 2.55 -7.99 16.32
N GLU A 50 2.56 -7.44 17.54
CA GLU A 50 1.45 -6.63 18.05
C GLU A 50 1.24 -5.37 17.21
N GLY A 51 2.32 -4.78 16.69
CA GLY A 51 2.25 -3.61 15.81
C GLY A 51 1.61 -3.96 14.45
N PHE A 52 1.90 -5.15 13.92
CA PHE A 52 1.24 -5.63 12.70
C PHE A 52 -0.25 -5.90 12.93
N LYS A 53 -0.62 -6.58 14.02
CA LYS A 53 -2.02 -6.82 14.37
C LYS A 53 -2.80 -5.51 14.50
N LYS A 54 -2.22 -4.52 15.19
CA LYS A 54 -2.79 -3.18 15.33
C LYS A 54 -2.93 -2.46 14.00
N LEU A 55 -1.93 -2.56 13.12
CA LEU A 55 -2.00 -1.98 11.78
C LEU A 55 -3.16 -2.59 10.95
N VAL A 56 -3.30 -3.92 11.00
CA VAL A 56 -4.39 -4.63 10.29
C VAL A 56 -5.76 -4.24 10.84
N GLU A 57 -5.91 -4.15 12.16
CA GLU A 57 -7.15 -3.71 12.81
C GLU A 57 -7.55 -2.29 12.36
N LEU A 58 -6.63 -1.32 12.48
CA LEU A 58 -6.87 0.07 12.06
C LEU A 58 -7.20 0.17 10.57
N TYR A 59 -6.52 -0.62 9.73
CA TYR A 59 -6.80 -0.71 8.30
C TYR A 59 -8.21 -1.24 8.03
N GLN A 60 -8.63 -2.30 8.72
CA GLN A 60 -9.98 -2.87 8.56
C GLN A 60 -11.06 -1.87 8.99
N GLU A 61 -10.88 -1.17 10.11
CA GLU A 61 -11.80 -0.12 10.55
C GLU A 61 -11.95 0.99 9.50
N LEU A 62 -10.83 1.45 8.91
CA LEU A 62 -10.86 2.47 7.85
C LEU A 62 -11.50 1.95 6.57
N LYS A 63 -11.19 0.70 6.16
CA LYS A 63 -11.75 0.07 4.95
C LYS A 63 -13.25 -0.09 5.06
N GLU A 64 -13.74 -0.62 6.17
CA GLU A 64 -15.17 -0.83 6.41
C GLU A 64 -15.94 0.51 6.42
N ALA A 65 -15.38 1.54 7.07
CA ALA A 65 -15.97 2.87 7.06
C ALA A 65 -16.00 3.48 5.64
N THR A 66 -14.95 3.26 4.85
CA THR A 66 -14.86 3.70 3.46
C THR A 66 -15.89 3.00 2.57
N ASP A 67 -16.03 1.68 2.69
CA ASP A 67 -16.98 0.87 1.90
C ASP A 67 -18.43 1.23 2.21
N LYS A 68 -18.73 1.49 3.50
CA LYS A 68 -20.05 1.95 3.96
C LYS A 68 -20.30 3.44 3.69
N LYS A 69 -19.29 4.20 3.26
CA LYS A 69 -19.32 5.67 3.14
C LYS A 69 -19.77 6.35 4.43
N ASP A 70 -19.32 5.85 5.58
CA ASP A 70 -19.63 6.41 6.89
C ASP A 70 -18.69 7.59 7.17
N TYR A 71 -19.04 8.78 6.66
CA TYR A 71 -18.18 9.98 6.74
C TYR A 71 -17.75 10.37 8.17
N PRO A 72 -18.62 10.32 9.21
CA PRO A 72 -18.21 10.55 10.59
C PRO A 72 -17.11 9.58 11.05
N VAL A 73 -17.24 8.30 10.73
CA VAL A 73 -16.24 7.29 11.10
C VAL A 73 -14.97 7.46 10.27
N ILE A 74 -15.09 7.69 8.95
CA ILE A 74 -13.95 7.99 8.07
C ILE A 74 -13.13 9.13 8.63
N LYS A 75 -13.76 10.25 9.02
CA LYS A 75 -13.07 11.41 9.60
C LYS A 75 -12.32 11.05 10.88
N LYS A 76 -12.90 10.21 11.75
CA LYS A 76 -12.23 9.73 12.96
C LYS A 76 -11.04 8.83 12.64
N GLN A 77 -11.18 7.93 11.65
CA GLN A 77 -10.11 7.01 11.27
C GLN A 77 -8.98 7.70 10.50
N LEU A 78 -9.27 8.75 9.74
CA LEU A 78 -8.24 9.58 9.10
C LEU A 78 -7.30 10.24 10.13
N ASN A 79 -7.80 10.57 11.33
CA ASN A 79 -6.93 11.05 12.42
C ASN A 79 -5.98 9.98 12.97
N LYS A 80 -6.26 8.69 12.73
CA LYS A 80 -5.38 7.58 13.12
C LYS A 80 -4.38 7.19 12.01
N VAL A 81 -4.44 7.82 10.83
CA VAL A 81 -3.52 7.52 9.72
C VAL A 81 -2.06 7.78 10.12
N GLU A 82 -1.78 8.82 10.91
CA GLU A 82 -0.43 9.05 11.42
C GLU A 82 0.09 7.88 12.27
N GLU A 83 -0.79 7.30 13.09
CA GLU A 83 -0.46 6.11 13.89
C GLU A 83 -0.21 4.90 12.99
N MET A 84 -1.05 4.68 11.98
CA MET A 84 -0.85 3.62 10.99
C MET A 84 0.49 3.79 10.25
N MET A 85 0.85 5.02 9.85
CA MET A 85 2.13 5.31 9.20
C MET A 85 3.32 5.04 10.14
N LYS A 86 3.21 5.38 11.43
CA LYS A 86 4.24 5.04 12.42
C LYS A 86 4.41 3.53 12.55
N LEU A 87 3.31 2.78 12.66
CA LEU A 87 3.35 1.31 12.73
C LEU A 87 3.99 0.71 11.48
N VAL A 88 3.68 1.22 10.28
CA VAL A 88 4.34 0.80 9.03
C VAL A 88 5.85 1.04 9.11
N ASN A 89 6.29 2.22 9.55
CA ASN A 89 7.71 2.53 9.64
C ASN A 89 8.45 1.68 10.69
N GLU A 90 7.81 1.40 11.83
CA GLU A 90 8.35 0.52 12.87
C GLU A 90 8.44 -0.94 12.40
N LEU A 91 7.44 -1.43 11.66
CA LEU A 91 7.47 -2.76 11.06
C LEU A 91 8.55 -2.86 9.98
N ALA A 92 8.68 -1.83 9.14
CA ALA A 92 9.69 -1.77 8.10
C ALA A 92 11.12 -1.72 8.67
N SER A 93 11.35 -1.04 9.81
CA SER A 93 12.68 -0.97 10.43
C SER A 93 13.11 -2.27 11.12
N LYS A 94 12.15 -3.08 11.55
CA LYS A 94 12.39 -4.42 12.09
C LYS A 94 12.75 -5.44 11.01
N MET A 95 12.28 -5.22 9.78
CA MET A 95 12.68 -6.06 8.67
C MET A 95 14.09 -5.66 8.24
N PRO A 96 15.03 -6.60 8.10
CA PRO A 96 16.30 -6.28 7.47
C PRO A 96 15.97 -5.68 6.11
N SER A 97 16.55 -4.51 5.79
CA SER A 97 16.52 -3.99 4.43
C SER A 97 16.83 -5.17 3.54
N GLN A 98 15.90 -5.57 2.66
CA GLN A 98 16.29 -6.47 1.60
C GLN A 98 17.47 -5.76 0.95
N GLU A 99 18.69 -6.26 1.18
CA GLU A 99 19.74 -6.09 0.22
C GLU A 99 19.03 -6.37 -1.09
N LYS A 100 18.97 -5.35 -1.94
CA LYS A 100 18.77 -5.57 -3.35
C LYS A 100 19.89 -6.54 -3.67
N LYS A 101 19.63 -7.84 -3.60
CA LYS A 101 20.50 -8.83 -4.17
C LYS A 101 20.60 -8.35 -5.60
N ASP A 102 21.81 -7.95 -5.94
CA ASP A 102 22.20 -7.64 -7.29
C ASP A 102 21.60 -8.71 -8.17
N ASP A 103 20.62 -8.32 -8.99
CA ASP A 103 20.15 -9.15 -10.08
C ASP A 103 21.23 -9.01 -11.17
N GLU A 104 22.43 -9.52 -10.87
CA GLU A 104 23.33 -10.05 -11.88
C GLU A 104 22.61 -11.25 -12.50
N GLY A 105 21.73 -10.95 -13.44
CA GLY A 105 20.80 -11.94 -13.97
C GLY A 105 19.99 -11.52 -15.19
N TYR A 106 20.22 -10.34 -15.78
CA TYR A 106 19.75 -10.08 -17.14
C TYR A 106 20.84 -10.43 -18.13
N ALA A 107 20.71 -11.62 -18.71
CA ALA A 107 21.28 -11.98 -19.98
C ALA A 107 20.88 -10.91 -21.04
N SER A 108 21.76 -9.94 -21.25
CA SER A 108 21.98 -9.29 -22.54
C SER A 108 23.25 -9.96 -23.06
N GLY A 109 23.18 -10.87 -24.02
CA GLY A 109 22.82 -10.51 -25.37
C GLY A 109 24.09 -10.00 -26.06
N GLN A 110 24.65 -10.89 -26.90
CA GLN A 110 25.64 -10.63 -27.94
C GLN A 110 27.10 -10.57 -27.48
N ASP A 111 27.82 -11.69 -27.66
CA ASP A 111 29.17 -11.69 -28.24
C ASP A 111 29.42 -13.05 -28.93
N GLU A 112 29.42 -12.95 -30.26
CA GLU A 112 30.32 -13.63 -31.20
C GLU A 112 30.25 -15.16 -31.36
N ASP A 113 29.75 -15.53 -32.54
CA ASP A 113 30.12 -16.71 -33.32
C ASP A 113 31.54 -17.22 -33.03
N THR A 114 31.66 -18.29 -32.25
CA THR A 114 32.75 -19.24 -32.41
C THR A 114 32.15 -20.64 -32.53
N LEU A 115 32.02 -21.05 -33.79
CA LEU A 115 31.60 -22.36 -34.23
C LEU A 115 32.65 -23.40 -33.80
N ASP A 116 32.57 -23.89 -32.57
CA ASP A 116 33.44 -24.97 -32.08
C ASP A 116 32.89 -26.32 -32.55
N VAL A 117 33.19 -26.68 -33.81
CA VAL A 117 32.90 -28.01 -34.36
C VAL A 117 33.97 -28.98 -33.85
N PHE A 118 33.73 -29.49 -32.64
CA PHE A 118 34.38 -30.70 -32.17
C PHE A 118 33.63 -31.93 -32.72
N PHE A 119 34.12 -32.51 -33.81
CA PHE A 119 33.86 -33.91 -34.13
C PHE A 119 35.16 -34.59 -34.54
N GLY A 120 35.80 -35.23 -33.57
CA GLY A 120 36.77 -36.29 -33.84
C GLY A 120 36.03 -37.56 -34.23
N ALA A 121 36.40 -38.16 -35.36
CA ALA A 121 36.18 -39.57 -35.67
C ALA A 121 37.24 -40.06 -36.66
N GLN A 122 38.33 -40.54 -36.07
CA GLN A 122 39.05 -41.77 -36.40
C GLN A 122 38.50 -42.64 -37.56
N LEU A 123 39.22 -42.69 -38.68
CA LEU A 123 39.80 -43.89 -39.33
C LEU A 123 40.55 -43.51 -40.61
#